data_AF-A0A3D3XPD2-F1
#
_entry.id   AF-A0A3D3XPD2-F1
#
_cell.length_a   1.000
_cell.length_b   1.000
_cell.length_c   1.000
_cell.angle_alpha   90.00
_cell.angle_beta   90.00
_cell.angle_gamma   90.00
#
_symmetry.space_group_name_H-M   'P 1'
#
loop_
_entity.id
_entity.type
_entity.pdbx_description
1 polymer ?
#
loop_
_entity_poly.entity_id
_entity_poly.type
_entity_poly.pdbx_seq_one_letter_code
_entity_poly.pdbx_strand_id
1 'polypeptide(L)' 'TCAAEFPAQTPYYYSTFEMPYVNSDGIEIIENESEVSKREKIIVLGSGPNRIGQGIEFDY' A
#
# COMPACT_ATOMS: atom_id res chain seq x y z
N THR A 1 10.26 -6.29 3.29
CA THR A 1 11.69 -6.28 3.72
C THR A 1 12.53 -7.30 2.98
N CYS A 2 11.97 -8.45 2.60
CA CYS A 2 12.68 -9.56 1.96
C CYS A 2 12.24 -9.82 0.51
N ALA A 3 11.74 -8.80 -0.21
CA ALA A 3 11.27 -8.94 -1.59
C ALA A 3 10.33 -10.15 -1.81
N ALA A 4 9.31 -10.27 -0.95
CA ALA A 4 8.32 -11.36 -0.95
C ALA A 4 8.84 -12.78 -0.65
N GLU A 5 10.09 -12.94 -0.15
CA GLU A 5 10.57 -14.25 0.34
C GLU A 5 9.69 -14.83 1.45
N PHE A 6 9.15 -13.96 2.31
CA PHE A 6 8.24 -14.32 3.39
C PHE A 6 7.01 -13.40 3.38
N PRO A 7 5.82 -13.91 3.75
CA PRO A 7 4.62 -13.09 3.85
C PRO A 7 4.76 -12.06 4.97
N ALA A 8 4.44 -10.80 4.66
CA ALA A 8 4.40 -9.74 5.66
C ALA A 8 3.15 -9.87 6.54
N GLN A 9 3.31 -9.74 7.85
CA GLN A 9 2.17 -9.74 8.79
C GLN A 9 1.50 -8.37 8.90
N THR A 10 2.23 -7.30 8.60
CA THR A 10 1.77 -5.91 8.78
C THR A 10 1.39 -5.28 7.43
N PRO A 11 0.20 -4.67 7.30
CA PRO A 11 -0.22 -3.99 6.08
C PRO A 11 0.54 -2.67 5.91
N TYR A 12 1.49 -2.62 4.99
CA TYR A 12 2.24 -1.42 4.62
C TYR A 12 2.50 -1.45 3.11
N TYR A 13 1.84 -0.56 2.37
CA TYR A 13 1.74 -0.63 0.92
C TYR A 13 2.16 0.68 0.25
N TYR A 14 2.54 0.57 -1.02
CA TYR A 14 2.72 1.69 -1.95
C TYR A 14 2.03 1.33 -3.27
N SER A 15 1.65 2.34 -4.06
CA SER A 15 1.09 2.11 -5.38
C SER A 15 2.18 2.03 -6.45
N THR A 16 1.99 1.17 -7.44
CA THR A 16 2.85 1.06 -8.61
C THR A 16 2.03 0.69 -9.84
N PHE A 17 2.56 0.97 -11.03
CA PHE A 17 2.07 0.42 -12.28
C PHE A 17 2.88 -0.84 -12.58
N GLU A 18 2.31 -2.00 -12.27
CA GLU A 18 2.95 -3.29 -12.54
C GLU A 18 2.65 -3.77 -13.96
N MET A 19 3.60 -4.51 -14.55
CA MET A 19 3.40 -5.16 -15.84
C MET A 19 2.68 -6.50 -15.65
N PRO A 20 1.73 -6.85 -16.52
CA PRO A 20 1.10 -8.17 -16.48
C PRO A 20 2.12 -9.28 -16.61
N TYR A 21 1.89 -10.39 -15.90
CA TYR A 21 2.69 -11.60 -16.02
C TYR A 21 1.78 -12.83 -16.11
N VAL A 22 2.34 -13.95 -16.59
CA VAL A 22 1.60 -15.21 -16.72
C VAL A 22 1.86 -16.09 -15.50
N ASN A 23 0.80 -16.46 -14.79
CA ASN A 23 0.90 -17.33 -13.62
C ASN A 23 1.13 -18.81 -14.01
N SER A 24 1.26 -19.69 -13.03
CA SER A 24 1.47 -21.13 -13.24
C SER A 24 0.36 -21.83 -14.05
N ASP A 25 -0.84 -21.24 -14.11
CA ASP A 25 -1.99 -21.77 -14.82
C ASP A 25 -2.08 -21.25 -16.27
N GLY A 26 -1.11 -20.46 -16.73
CA GLY A 26 -1.09 -19.89 -18.07
C GLY A 26 -2.00 -18.65 -18.23
N ILE A 27 -2.43 -18.04 -17.13
CA ILE A 27 -3.34 -16.89 -17.12
C ILE A 27 -2.52 -15.61 -16.93
N GLU A 28 -2.75 -14.62 -17.78
CA GLU A 28 -2.18 -13.27 -17.63
C GLU A 28 -2.92 -12.52 -16.51
N ILE A 29 -2.16 -12.08 -15.50
CA ILE A 29 -2.67 -11.41 -14.32
C ILE A 29 -1.86 -10.16 -13.99
N ILE A 30 -2.50 -9.25 -13.25
CA ILE A 30 -1.86 -8.14 -12.52
C ILE A 30 -2.27 -8.32 -11.07
N GLU A 31 -1.31 -8.37 -10.16
CA GLU A 31 -1.59 -8.64 -8.76
C GLU A 31 -1.84 -7.36 -7.95
N ASN A 32 -2.52 -7.53 -6.83
CA ASN A 32 -2.72 -6.47 -5.85
C ASN A 32 -2.85 -7.10 -4.46
N GLU A 33 -1.85 -6.83 -3.62
CA GLU A 33 -1.73 -7.40 -2.28
C GLU A 33 -2.57 -6.65 -1.24
N SER A 34 -3.13 -5.48 -1.61
CA SER A 34 -4.00 -4.71 -0.72
C SER A 34 -5.43 -5.27 -0.75
N GLU A 35 -5.72 -6.20 0.15
CA GLU A 35 -7.05 -6.81 0.29
C GLU A 35 -8.11 -5.88 0.89
N VAL A 36 -9.29 -5.84 0.27
CA VAL A 36 -10.43 -5.04 0.73
C VAL A 36 -11.25 -5.80 1.79
N SER A 37 -11.11 -5.44 3.06
CA SER A 37 -12.00 -5.94 4.11
C SER A 37 -13.39 -5.29 4.09
N LYS A 38 -14.43 -6.03 4.52
CA LYS A 38 -15.84 -5.56 4.64
C LYS A 38 -16.14 -4.60 5.80
N ARG A 39 -15.15 -4.28 6.64
CA ARG A 39 -15.32 -3.33 7.75
C ARG A 39 -15.55 -1.92 7.23
N GLU A 40 -16.36 -1.14 7.94
CA GLU A 40 -16.42 0.31 7.74
C GLU A 40 -15.08 0.93 8.17
N LYS A 41 -14.53 1.82 7.34
CA LYS A 41 -13.19 2.39 7.51
C LYS A 41 -13.24 3.90 7.39
N ILE A 42 -12.39 4.58 8.15
CA ILE A 42 -12.16 6.03 8.05
C ILE A 42 -10.77 6.22 7.43
N ILE A 43 -10.66 7.16 6.49
CA ILE A 43 -9.39 7.55 5.87
C ILE A 43 -8.91 8.82 6.56
N VAL A 44 -7.65 8.83 6.99
CA VAL A 44 -6.95 10.02 7.48
C VAL A 44 -5.93 10.41 6.42
N LEU A 45 -5.98 11.66 5.97
CA LEU A 45 -5.03 12.21 4.99
C LEU A 45 -4.00 13.07 5.74
N GLY A 46 -2.72 12.70 5.65
CA GLY A 46 -1.63 13.46 6.26
C GLY A 46 -1.33 14.78 5.53
N SER A 47 -0.61 15.68 6.21
CA SER A 47 -0.23 17.01 5.70
C SER A 47 0.91 17.00 4.66
N GLY A 48 1.62 15.88 4.52
CA GLY A 48 2.78 15.75 3.62
C GLY A 48 4.08 16.29 4.24
N PRO A 49 5.04 16.78 3.44
CA PRO A 49 6.32 17.27 3.97
C PRO A 49 6.16 18.53 4.82
N ASN A 50 6.88 18.60 5.95
CA ASN A 50 6.89 19.77 6.83
C ASN A 50 7.32 21.05 6.09
N ARG A 51 6.62 22.15 6.37
CA ARG A 51 6.87 23.49 5.80
C ARG A 51 6.70 24.55 6.89
N ILE A 52 7.23 25.75 6.67
CA ILE A 52 7.00 26.87 7.60
C ILE A 52 5.48 27.12 7.70
N GLY A 53 4.93 27.03 8.91
CA GLY A 53 3.48 27.13 9.17
C GLY A 53 2.69 25.82 9.02
N GLN A 54 3.35 24.70 8.71
CA GLN A 54 2.79 23.35 8.69
C GLN A 54 3.83 22.37 9.26
N GLY A 55 3.89 22.31 10.59
CA GLY A 55 4.83 21.46 11.33
C GLY A 55 4.19 20.23 11.98
N ILE A 56 4.85 19.74 13.03
CA ILE A 56 4.46 18.55 13.79
C ILE A 56 3.10 18.68 14.47
N GLU A 57 2.58 19.90 14.63
CA GLU A 57 1.24 20.17 15.17
C GLU A 57 0.11 19.53 14.36
N PHE A 58 0.36 19.14 13.11
CA PHE A 58 -0.60 18.43 12.25
C PHE A 58 -0.44 16.89 12.28
N ASP A 59 0.57 16.36 12.97
CA ASP A 59 0.84 14.91 13.12
C ASP A 59 0.43 14.38 14.51
N TYR A 60 0.13 15.28 15.46
CA TYR A 60 -0.43 14.97 16.77
C TYR A 60 -1.93 14.67 16.70
#